data_AF-A0A7R9ICP0-F1
#
_entry.id   AF-A0A7R9ICP0-F1
#
_cell.length_a   1.000
_cell.length_b   1.000
_cell.length_c   1.000
_cell.angle_alpha   90.00
_cell.angle_beta   90.00
_cell.angle_gamma   90.00
#
_symmetry.space_group_name_H-M   'P 1'
#
loop_
_entity.id
_entity.type
_entity.pdbx_description
1 polymer ?
#
loop_
_entity_poly.entity_id
_entity_poly.type
_entity_poly.pdbx_seq_one_letter_code
_entity_poly.pdbx_strand_id
1 'polypeptide(L)'
;MAPTYKLTYFNVKGLGEAIRILLSYGQQEFEDNRIEFDEWQKIKPTTPFGKCPILEINGKPLHQSVAICRYLAKQFGLAGKDDWENLEIDMITDTITDFRIEFTKLHYETDEAAKTKKKESLLKEHSPYYLSKFDEIIQNNGGYFVGGKSYEFSNSSDP
;
A
#
# COMPACT_ATOMS: atom_id res chain seq x y z
N MET A 1 -10.12 9.22 24.47
CA MET A 1 -10.92 8.50 23.47
C MET A 1 -9.96 7.98 22.42
N ALA A 2 -10.14 6.74 21.95
CA ALA A 2 -9.36 6.22 20.84
C ALA A 2 -9.61 7.08 19.58
N PRO A 3 -8.61 7.26 18.69
CA PRO A 3 -8.82 7.96 17.44
C PRO A 3 -9.88 7.26 16.58
N THR A 4 -10.72 8.05 15.93
CA THR A 4 -11.73 7.54 14.98
C THR A 4 -11.10 7.47 13.59
N TYR A 5 -11.15 6.29 12.96
CA TYR A 5 -10.60 6.06 11.63
C TYR A 5 -11.72 5.80 10.62
N LYS A 6 -11.60 6.43 9.46
CA LYS A 6 -12.45 6.15 8.29
C LYS A 6 -11.58 6.07 7.04
N LEU A 7 -11.61 4.94 6.35
CA LEU A 7 -10.93 4.74 5.08
C LEU A 7 -11.96 4.83 3.96
N THR A 8 -11.81 5.82 3.07
CA THR A 8 -12.59 5.90 1.84
C THR A 8 -11.76 5.45 0.64
N TYR A 9 -12.18 4.38 -0.02
CA TYR A 9 -11.55 3.87 -1.24
C TYR A 9 -12.55 3.10 -2.11
N PHE A 10 -12.18 2.85 -3.37
CA PHE A 10 -12.97 1.99 -4.24
C PHE A 10 -13.20 0.61 -3.63
N ASN A 11 -14.29 -0.05 -4.02
CA ASN A 11 -14.61 -1.44 -3.62
C ASN A 11 -13.70 -2.49 -4.27
N VAL A 12 -12.39 -2.31 -4.08
CA VAL A 12 -11.30 -3.17 -4.53
C VAL A 12 -10.20 -3.14 -3.45
N LYS A 13 -9.22 -4.04 -3.56
CA LYS A 13 -8.03 -4.02 -2.70
C LYS A 13 -7.17 -2.79 -3.02
N GLY A 14 -6.56 -2.78 -4.21
CA GLY A 14 -5.79 -1.67 -4.76
C GLY A 14 -4.85 -1.00 -3.74
N LEU A 15 -4.81 0.33 -3.77
CA LEU A 15 -4.00 1.15 -2.85
C LEU A 15 -4.55 1.23 -1.43
N GLY A 16 -5.84 0.92 -1.23
CA GLY A 16 -6.47 0.95 0.09
C GLY A 16 -6.10 -0.25 0.97
N GLU A 17 -5.72 -1.38 0.37
CA GLU A 17 -5.50 -2.62 1.11
C GLU A 17 -4.37 -2.54 2.12
N ALA A 18 -3.25 -1.90 1.77
CA ALA A 18 -2.13 -1.73 2.70
C ALA A 18 -2.54 -0.94 3.96
N ILE A 19 -3.46 0.02 3.81
CA ILE A 19 -4.00 0.79 4.93
C ILE A 19 -4.90 -0.11 5.80
N ARG A 20 -5.78 -0.92 5.19
CA ARG A 20 -6.63 -1.89 5.91
C ARG A 20 -5.80 -2.87 6.73
N ILE A 21 -4.77 -3.47 6.11
CA ILE A 21 -3.88 -4.43 6.78
C ILE A 21 -3.21 -3.78 7.98
N LEU A 22 -2.72 -2.55 7.85
CA LEU A 22 -2.07 -1.84 8.97
C LEU A 22 -3.04 -1.51 10.11
N LEU A 23 -4.26 -1.04 9.78
CA LEU A 23 -5.29 -0.77 10.80
C LEU A 23 -5.70 -2.06 11.53
N SER A 24 -5.88 -3.16 10.81
CA SER A 24 -6.15 -4.48 11.39
C SER A 24 -4.99 -4.99 12.23
N TYR A 25 -3.74 -4.84 11.76
CA TYR A 25 -2.54 -5.19 12.54
C TYR A 25 -2.47 -4.39 13.84
N GLY A 26 -2.76 -3.09 13.79
CA GLY A 26 -2.84 -2.24 14.97
C GLY A 26 -4.09 -2.47 15.84
N GLN A 27 -4.94 -3.46 15.52
CA GLN A 27 -6.21 -3.74 16.20
C GLN A 27 -7.11 -2.49 16.33
N GLN A 28 -7.09 -1.63 15.31
CA GLN A 28 -7.91 -0.42 15.27
C GLN A 28 -9.24 -0.70 14.57
N GLU A 29 -10.34 -0.37 15.23
CA GLU A 29 -11.64 -0.28 14.56
C GLU A 29 -11.64 0.91 13.59
N PHE A 30 -12.21 0.70 12.40
CA PHE A 30 -12.32 1.75 11.39
C PHE A 30 -13.55 1.55 10.51
N GLU A 31 -14.10 2.65 10.01
CA GLU A 31 -15.11 2.61 8.94
C GLU A 31 -14.43 2.35 7.59
N ASP A 32 -14.65 1.17 7.00
CA ASP A 32 -14.22 0.84 5.63
C ASP A 32 -15.29 1.33 4.62
N ASN A 33 -15.27 2.63 4.34
CA ASN A 33 -16.20 3.28 3.41
C ASN A 33 -15.82 2.96 1.95
N ARG A 34 -16.39 1.87 1.44
CA ARG A 34 -16.17 1.39 0.07
C ARG A 34 -17.12 2.09 -0.89
N ILE A 35 -16.56 2.77 -1.89
CA ILE A 35 -17.33 3.50 -2.91
C ILE A 35 -17.30 2.75 -4.24
N GLU A 36 -18.38 2.83 -4.99
CA GLU A 36 -18.44 2.30 -6.35
C GLU A 36 -17.88 3.31 -7.37
N PHE A 37 -17.46 2.82 -8.54
CA PHE A 37 -16.79 3.66 -9.55
C PHE A 37 -17.70 4.76 -10.13
N ASP A 38 -19.00 4.53 -10.20
CA ASP A 38 -20.02 5.46 -10.69
C ASP A 38 -20.30 6.61 -9.70
N GLU A 39 -20.12 6.36 -8.40
CA GLU A 39 -20.22 7.38 -7.34
C GLU A 39 -19.04 8.35 -7.34
N TRP A 40 -17.90 7.95 -7.91
CA TRP A 40 -16.65 8.70 -7.82
C TRP A 40 -16.74 10.12 -8.35
N GLN A 41 -17.48 10.37 -9.42
CA GLN A 41 -17.58 11.72 -9.98
C GLN A 41 -18.22 12.72 -9.01
N LYS A 42 -19.10 12.25 -8.11
CA LYS A 42 -19.74 13.08 -7.09
C LYS A 42 -18.83 13.32 -5.88
N ILE A 43 -17.98 12.34 -5.55
CA ILE A 43 -17.09 12.37 -4.37
C ILE A 43 -15.76 13.06 -4.70
N LYS A 44 -15.24 12.89 -5.92
CA LYS A 44 -13.95 13.43 -6.34
C LYS A 44 -13.74 14.92 -5.97
N PRO A 45 -14.70 15.84 -6.17
CA PRO A 45 -14.52 17.25 -5.83
C PRO A 45 -14.33 17.52 -4.33
N THR A 46 -14.76 16.60 -3.45
CA THR A 46 -14.61 16.74 -2.00
C THR A 46 -13.32 16.13 -1.45
N THR A 47 -12.57 15.41 -2.30
CA THR A 47 -11.33 14.74 -1.88
C THR A 47 -10.09 15.61 -2.09
N PRO A 48 -9.09 15.55 -1.19
CA PRO A 48 -7.79 16.17 -1.42
C PRO A 48 -7.20 15.75 -2.76
N PHE A 49 -6.86 16.75 -3.60
CA PHE A 49 -6.29 16.55 -4.93
C PHE A 49 -7.15 15.73 -5.91
N GLY A 50 -8.43 15.47 -5.61
CA GLY A 50 -9.30 14.66 -6.46
C GLY A 50 -8.83 13.22 -6.62
N LYS A 51 -8.30 12.62 -5.55
CA LYS A 51 -7.71 11.26 -5.51
C LYS A 51 -8.16 10.49 -4.27
N CYS A 52 -8.07 9.17 -4.35
CA CYS A 52 -8.24 8.24 -3.23
C CYS A 52 -7.14 7.16 -3.30
N PRO A 53 -6.81 6.43 -2.20
CA PRO A 53 -7.53 6.37 -0.92
C PRO A 53 -7.38 7.64 -0.07
N ILE A 54 -8.39 7.90 0.77
CA ILE A 54 -8.38 8.92 1.82
C ILE A 54 -8.56 8.22 3.16
N LEU A 55 -7.62 8.45 4.09
CA LEU A 55 -7.79 8.05 5.49
C LEU A 55 -8.14 9.29 6.31
N GLU A 56 -9.26 9.27 7.00
CA GLU A 56 -9.62 10.30 7.98
C GLU A 56 -9.25 9.81 9.37
N ILE A 57 -8.55 10.66 10.13
CA ILE A 57 -8.24 10.42 11.55
C ILE A 57 -8.85 11.58 12.34
N ASN A 58 -9.85 11.30 13.17
CA ASN A 58 -10.59 12.32 13.93
C ASN A 58 -11.14 13.44 13.02
N GLY A 59 -11.70 13.05 11.86
CA GLY A 59 -12.26 13.96 10.86
C GLY A 59 -11.23 14.77 10.07
N LYS A 60 -9.92 14.53 10.25
CA LYS A 60 -8.87 15.17 9.45
C LYS A 60 -8.49 14.26 8.27
N PRO A 61 -8.73 14.68 7.01
CA PRO A 61 -8.44 13.85 5.85
C PRO A 61 -6.94 13.83 5.52
N LEU A 62 -6.42 12.62 5.27
CA LEU A 62 -5.06 12.34 4.81
C LEU A 62 -5.10 11.74 3.40
N HIS A 63 -4.07 12.01 2.61
CA HIS A 63 -3.90 11.49 1.25
C HIS A 63 -2.46 10.98 1.05
N GLN A 64 -2.20 10.32 -0.09
CA GLN A 64 -0.99 9.53 -0.40
C GLN A 64 -0.89 8.24 0.42
N SER A 65 -1.28 7.11 -0.18
CA SER A 65 -1.36 5.81 0.49
C SER A 65 -0.06 5.40 1.17
N VAL A 66 1.10 5.57 0.52
CA VAL A 66 2.41 5.22 1.10
C VAL A 66 2.74 6.08 2.32
N ALA A 67 2.45 7.38 2.27
CA ALA A 67 2.67 8.27 3.42
C ALA A 67 1.76 7.92 4.61
N ILE A 68 0.49 7.57 4.32
CA ILE A 68 -0.45 7.07 5.33
C ILE A 68 0.07 5.76 5.95
N CYS A 69 0.50 4.81 5.13
CA CYS A 69 1.07 3.55 5.60
C CYS A 69 2.30 3.78 6.50
N ARG A 70 3.21 4.68 6.10
CA ARG A 70 4.38 5.05 6.92
C ARG A 70 3.98 5.65 8.26
N TYR A 71 2.97 6.52 8.29
CA TYR A 71 2.44 7.09 9.53
C TYR A 71 1.88 5.99 10.45
N LEU A 72 1.01 5.11 9.92
CA LEU A 72 0.41 4.02 10.68
C LEU A 72 1.47 3.02 11.17
N ALA A 73 2.45 2.67 10.33
CA ALA A 73 3.55 1.80 10.71
C ALA A 73 4.31 2.35 11.94
N LYS A 74 4.55 3.67 11.99
CA LYS A 74 5.13 4.32 13.19
C LYS A 74 4.21 4.21 14.40
N GLN A 75 2.90 4.43 14.24
CA GLN A 75 1.95 4.32 15.36
C GLN A 75 1.85 2.89 15.91
N PHE A 76 2.04 1.88 15.07
CA PHE A 76 1.87 0.48 15.42
C PHE A 76 3.20 -0.26 15.66
N GLY A 77 4.30 0.48 15.86
CA GLY A 77 5.60 -0.11 16.21
C GLY A 77 6.28 -0.92 15.09
N LEU A 78 5.89 -0.69 13.84
CA LEU A 78 6.46 -1.31 12.64
C LEU A 78 7.58 -0.49 12.00
N ALA A 79 7.93 0.67 12.56
CA ALA A 79 9.01 1.50 12.07
C ALA A 79 10.40 0.88 12.32
N GLY A 80 11.38 1.33 11.54
CA GLY A 80 12.78 1.00 11.73
C GLY A 80 13.28 1.48 13.11
N LYS A 81 14.31 0.82 13.64
CA LYS A 81 14.87 1.14 14.96
C LYS A 81 15.56 2.52 15.02
N ASP A 82 15.99 3.02 13.87
CA ASP A 82 16.68 4.29 13.70
C ASP A 82 16.33 4.91 12.33
N ASP A 83 16.85 6.11 12.08
CA ASP A 83 16.60 6.84 10.82
C ASP A 83 17.13 6.09 9.60
N TRP A 84 18.18 5.27 9.77
CA TRP A 84 18.77 4.51 8.68
C TRP A 84 17.89 3.34 8.25
N GLU A 85 17.39 2.54 9.21
CA GLU A 85 16.42 1.49 8.90
C GLU A 85 15.12 2.06 8.34
N ASN A 86 14.67 3.24 8.79
CA ASN A 86 13.51 3.90 8.20
C ASN A 86 13.77 4.32 6.73
N LEU A 87 14.97 4.82 6.41
CA LEU A 87 15.38 5.10 5.04
C LEU A 87 15.37 3.83 4.18
N GLU A 88 15.90 2.72 4.69
CA GLU A 88 15.90 1.43 3.97
C GLU A 88 14.47 0.92 3.72
N ILE A 89 13.57 1.05 4.71
CA ILE A 89 12.14 0.73 4.57
C ILE A 89 11.49 1.61 3.50
N ASP A 90 11.81 2.90 3.48
CA ASP A 90 11.27 3.83 2.49
C ASP A 90 11.76 3.49 1.08
N MET A 91 13.05 3.21 0.90
CA MET A 91 13.63 2.81 -0.38
C MET A 91 12.95 1.56 -0.95
N ILE A 92 12.77 0.51 -0.13
CA ILE A 92 12.12 -0.72 -0.62
C ILE A 92 10.63 -0.51 -0.90
N THR A 93 9.94 0.28 -0.08
CA THR A 93 8.52 0.59 -0.27
C THR A 93 8.28 1.38 -1.56
N ASP A 94 9.14 2.36 -1.85
CA ASP A 94 9.08 3.15 -3.06
C ASP A 94 9.45 2.31 -4.29
N THR A 95 10.45 1.42 -4.18
CA THR A 95 10.81 0.48 -5.25
C THR A 95 9.67 -0.49 -5.59
N ILE A 96 8.97 -1.02 -4.58
CA ILE A 96 7.76 -1.83 -4.76
C ILE A 96 6.65 -1.00 -5.41
N THR A 97 6.53 0.28 -5.04
CA THR A 97 5.55 1.20 -5.62
C THR A 97 5.80 1.41 -7.11
N ASP A 98 7.05 1.65 -7.50
CA ASP A 98 7.45 1.79 -8.90
C ASP A 98 7.16 0.51 -9.69
N PHE A 99 7.51 -0.65 -9.14
CA PHE A 99 7.21 -1.94 -9.77
C PHE A 99 5.70 -2.15 -9.96
N ARG A 100 4.89 -1.86 -8.94
CA ARG A 100 3.41 -1.94 -9.02
C ARG A 100 2.83 -0.95 -10.04
N ILE A 101 3.44 0.22 -10.22
CA ILE A 101 2.99 1.20 -11.21
C ILE A 101 3.09 0.62 -12.63
N GLU A 102 4.06 -0.24 -12.94
CA GLU A 102 4.13 -0.90 -14.26
C GLU A 102 2.92 -1.80 -14.53
N PHE A 103 2.45 -2.55 -13.53
CA PHE A 103 1.19 -3.31 -13.65
C PHE A 103 -0.02 -2.39 -13.80
N THR A 104 -0.01 -1.25 -13.12
CA THR A 104 -1.07 -0.24 -13.26
C THR A 104 -1.12 0.31 -14.69
N LYS A 105 0.04 0.65 -15.26
CA LYS A 105 0.16 1.10 -16.66
C LYS A 105 -0.33 0.05 -17.64
N LEU A 106 -0.04 -1.23 -17.39
CA LEU A 106 -0.55 -2.34 -18.22
C LEU A 106 -2.08 -2.49 -18.12
N HIS A 107 -2.63 -2.39 -16.91
CA HIS A 107 -4.07 -2.54 -16.67
C HIS A 107 -4.88 -1.47 -17.43
N TYR A 108 -4.42 -0.23 -17.42
CA TYR A 108 -5.07 0.90 -18.08
C TYR A 108 -4.65 1.12 -19.54
N GLU A 109 -3.82 0.24 -20.12
CA GLU A 109 -3.51 0.28 -21.54
C GLU A 109 -4.73 -0.16 -22.37
N THR A 110 -5.12 0.69 -23.31
CA THR A 110 -6.29 0.51 -24.19
C THR A 110 -5.92 0.02 -25.58
N ASP A 111 -4.68 0.26 -26.03
CA ASP A 111 -4.21 -0.27 -27.29
C ASP A 111 -3.77 -1.74 -27.13
N GLU A 112 -4.47 -2.66 -27.79
CA GLU A 112 -4.25 -4.11 -27.60
C GLU A 112 -2.85 -4.58 -28.03
N ALA A 113 -2.26 -3.95 -29.06
CA ALA A 113 -0.91 -4.28 -29.51
C ALA A 113 0.14 -3.81 -28.48
N ALA A 114 0.03 -2.57 -28.01
CA ALA A 114 0.87 -2.01 -26.96
C ALA A 114 0.71 -2.78 -25.64
N LYS A 115 -0.52 -3.16 -25.28
CA LYS A 115 -0.82 -3.96 -24.10
C LYS A 115 -0.15 -5.32 -24.15
N THR A 116 -0.24 -6.01 -25.30
CA THR A 116 0.42 -7.30 -25.51
C THR A 116 1.93 -7.16 -25.37
N LYS A 117 2.54 -6.19 -26.05
CA LYS A 117 3.99 -5.93 -25.97
C LYS A 117 4.44 -5.58 -24.55
N LYS A 118 3.71 -4.69 -23.86
CA LYS A 118 3.98 -4.30 -22.46
C LYS A 118 3.86 -5.49 -21.54
N LYS A 119 2.83 -6.33 -21.70
CA LYS A 119 2.65 -7.54 -20.91
C LYS A 119 3.82 -8.49 -21.08
N GLU A 120 4.29 -8.70 -22.31
CA GLU A 120 5.44 -9.57 -22.55
C GLU A 120 6.71 -9.04 -21.90
N SER A 121 7.06 -7.76 -22.09
CA SER A 121 8.23 -7.16 -21.45
C SER A 121 8.10 -7.16 -19.91
N LEU A 122 6.91 -6.84 -19.37
CA LEU A 122 6.67 -6.84 -17.93
C LEU A 122 6.86 -8.23 -17.32
N LEU A 123 6.37 -9.29 -17.97
CA LEU A 123 6.46 -10.65 -17.46
C LEU A 123 7.81 -11.33 -17.71
N LYS A 124 8.48 -11.03 -18.83
CA LYS A 124 9.73 -11.70 -19.23
C LYS A 124 10.99 -10.96 -18.77
N GLU A 125 10.92 -9.65 -18.55
CA GLU A 125 12.09 -8.83 -18.27
C GLU A 125 11.97 -8.14 -16.90
N HIS A 126 10.95 -7.29 -16.74
CA HIS A 126 10.84 -6.46 -15.53
C HIS A 126 10.54 -7.30 -14.28
N SER A 127 9.54 -8.19 -14.32
CA SER A 127 9.16 -8.98 -13.13
C SER A 127 10.30 -9.88 -12.66
N PRO A 128 10.99 -10.66 -13.51
CA PRO A 128 12.16 -11.43 -13.08
C PRO A 128 13.27 -10.54 -12.50
N TYR A 129 13.53 -9.37 -13.09
CA TYR A 129 14.54 -8.45 -12.57
C TYR A 129 14.20 -7.96 -11.16
N TYR A 130 13.01 -7.37 -10.95
CA TYR A 130 12.60 -6.87 -9.64
C TYR A 130 12.51 -7.98 -8.59
N LEU A 131 11.88 -9.10 -8.93
CA LEU A 131 11.71 -10.22 -8.00
C LEU A 131 13.07 -10.83 -7.62
N SER A 132 14.00 -10.99 -8.55
CA SER A 132 15.34 -11.48 -8.23
C SER A 132 16.10 -10.53 -7.30
N LYS A 133 15.93 -9.22 -7.47
CA LYS A 133 16.54 -8.21 -6.59
C LYS A 133 15.90 -8.22 -5.19
N PHE A 134 14.59 -8.42 -5.12
CA PHE A 134 13.89 -8.59 -3.84
C PHE A 134 14.33 -9.85 -3.12
N ASP A 135 14.44 -10.98 -3.82
CA ASP A 135 14.93 -12.24 -3.26
C ASP A 135 16.36 -12.11 -2.73
N GLU A 136 17.24 -11.44 -3.47
CA GLU A 136 18.62 -11.16 -3.03
C GLU A 136 18.64 -10.34 -1.72
N ILE A 137 17.83 -9.29 -1.64
CA ILE A 137 17.70 -8.46 -0.42
C ILE A 137 17.20 -9.33 0.75
N ILE A 138 16.12 -10.09 0.54
CA ILE A 138 15.51 -10.94 1.57
C ILE A 138 16.50 -11.98 2.08
N GLN A 139 17.24 -12.64 1.19
CA GLN A 139 18.25 -13.63 1.54
C GLN A 139 19.38 -13.01 2.37
N ASN A 140 19.86 -11.83 1.96
CA ASN A 140 20.94 -11.12 2.64
C ASN A 140 20.51 -10.57 4.01
N ASN A 141 19.21 -10.36 4.22
CA ASN A 141 18.62 -9.80 5.45
C ASN A 141 17.88 -10.86 6.29
N GLY A 142 18.24 -12.14 6.16
CA GLY A 142 17.74 -13.21 7.05
C GLY A 142 16.25 -13.51 6.91
N GLY A 143 15.67 -13.30 5.72
CA GLY A 143 14.26 -13.54 5.44
C GLY A 143 13.37 -12.31 5.48
N TYR A 144 13.94 -11.10 5.59
CA TYR A 144 13.21 -9.84 5.69
C TYR A 144 13.70 -8.82 4.68
N PHE A 145 12.88 -7.85 4.32
CA PHE A 145 13.37 -6.72 3.53
C PHE A 145 14.30 -5.82 4.35
N VAL A 146 13.94 -5.51 5.59
CA VAL A 146 14.72 -4.64 6.50
C VAL A 146 14.52 -5.10 7.95
N GLY A 147 15.53 -4.91 8.79
CA GLY A 147 15.41 -4.92 10.26
C GLY A 147 15.18 -6.28 10.94
N GLY A 148 14.95 -7.37 10.20
CA GLY A 148 14.95 -8.73 10.75
C GLY A 148 13.80 -9.06 11.70
N LYS A 149 12.75 -8.23 11.78
CA LYS A 149 11.67 -8.37 12.75
C LYS A 149 10.52 -9.20 12.19
N SER A 150 10.26 -10.37 12.80
CA SER A 150 8.99 -11.08 12.65
C SER A 150 7.90 -10.34 13.42
N TYR A 151 6.85 -9.93 12.72
CA TYR A 151 5.65 -9.42 13.36
C TYR A 151 4.56 -10.49 13.28
N GLU A 152 4.12 -10.97 14.44
CA GLU A 152 2.99 -11.90 14.51
C GLU A 152 1.71 -11.09 14.29
N PHE A 153 0.92 -11.45 13.27
CA PHE A 153 -0.48 -11.09 13.28
C PHE A 153 -1.09 -11.83 14.47
N SER A 154 -1.45 -11.11 15.54
CA SER A 154 -2.31 -11.69 16.56
C SER A 154 -3.60 -12.05 15.85
N ASN A 155 -3.79 -13.33 15.53
CA ASN A 155 -5.09 -13.84 15.14
C ASN A 155 -6.03 -13.53 16.31
N SER A 156 -6.80 -12.45 16.20
CA SER A 156 -8.05 -12.36 16.92
C SER A 156 -8.97 -13.37 16.25
N SER A 157 -8.80 -14.62 16.68
CA SER A 157 -9.86 -15.60 16.61
C SER A 157 -11.04 -15.02 17.36
N ASP A 158 -12.09 -14.67 16.64
CA ASP A 158 -13.44 -14.81 17.17
C ASP A 158 -14.41 -15.22 16.03
N PRO A 159 -15.44 -16.00 16.37
CA PRO A 159 -16.08 -17.02 15.53
C PRO A 159 -17.02 -16.54 14.43
#